data_AF-A0A6H1Z7X7-F1
#
_entry.id   AF-A0A6H1Z7X7-F1
#
_cell.length_a   1.000
_cell.length_b   1.000
_cell.length_c   1.000
_cell.angle_alpha   90.00
_cell.angle_beta   90.00
_cell.angle_gamma   90.00
#
_symmetry.space_group_name_H-M   'P 1'
#
loop_
_entity.id
_entity.type
_entity.pdbx_description
1 polymer ?
#
loop_
_entity_poly.entity_id
_entity_poly.type
_entity_poly.pdbx_seq_one_letter_code
_entity_poly.pdbx_strand_id
1 'polypeptide(L)'
;MTDREKIERAIKLELGLPEHHVLTDEDGQRVTTLYLWGKNIVDVGPLASLTALMTLDLRGNEIVDVGPLASLTALTTLYLWDNEITHSAIDDLRAALPGCRIYA
;
A
#
# COMPACT_ATOMS: atom_id res chain seq x y z
N MET A 1 0.46 -1.80 17.81
CA MET A 1 -0.01 -2.47 16.59
C MET A 1 1.16 -2.54 15.63
N THR A 2 1.44 -3.72 15.09
CA THR A 2 2.42 -3.91 14.02
C THR A 2 1.93 -3.26 12.72
N ASP A 3 2.81 -3.05 11.74
CA ASP A 3 2.40 -2.49 10.44
C ASP A 3 1.41 -3.39 9.71
N ARG A 4 1.63 -4.70 9.79
CA ARG A 4 0.66 -5.70 9.35
C ARG A 4 -0.72 -5.49 9.98
N GLU A 5 -0.80 -5.36 11.30
CA GLU A 5 -2.09 -5.13 11.98
C GLU A 5 -2.76 -3.81 11.56
N LYS A 6 -1.99 -2.74 11.35
CA LYS A 6 -2.50 -1.45 10.88
C LYS A 6 -3.09 -1.57 9.46
N ILE A 7 -2.42 -2.30 8.58
CA ILE A 7 -2.84 -2.57 7.19
C ILE A 7 -4.07 -3.47 7.17
N GLU A 8 -4.04 -4.59 7.89
CA GLU A 8 -5.17 -5.53 7.95
C GLU A 8 -6.42 -4.84 8.52
N ARG A 9 -6.27 -3.98 9.53
CA ARG A 9 -7.37 -3.17 10.05
C ARG A 9 -7.94 -2.22 9.00
N ALA A 10 -7.09 -1.56 8.20
CA ALA A 10 -7.54 -0.68 7.13
C ALA A 10 -8.30 -1.45 6.04
N ILE A 11 -7.81 -2.63 5.65
CA ILE A 11 -8.48 -3.52 4.69
C ILE A 11 -9.88 -3.90 5.19
N LYS A 12 -9.99 -4.30 6.47
CA LYS A 12 -11.28 -4.66 7.07
C LYS A 12 -12.26 -3.48 7.04
N LEU A 13 -11.79 -2.26 7.34
CA LEU A 13 -12.63 -1.06 7.29
C LEU A 13 -13.11 -0.76 5.86
N GLU A 14 -12.23 -0.87 4.86
CA GLU A 14 -12.58 -0.65 3.45
C GLU A 14 -13.63 -1.65 2.97
N LEU A 15 -13.48 -2.93 3.34
CA LEU A 15 -14.38 -4.00 2.93
C LEU A 15 -15.65 -4.13 3.81
N GLY A 16 -15.79 -3.32 4.86
CA GLY A 16 -16.88 -3.41 5.82
C GLY A 16 -16.89 -4.71 6.64
N LEU A 17 -15.72 -5.30 6.85
CA LEU A 17 -15.55 -6.57 7.56
C LEU A 17 -15.43 -6.36 9.08
N PRO A 18 -15.94 -7.29 9.91
CA PRO A 18 -15.81 -7.20 11.35
C PRO A 18 -14.35 -7.38 11.81
N GLU A 19 -14.01 -6.85 13.00
CA GLU A 19 -12.64 -6.88 13.51
C GLU A 19 -12.07 -8.30 13.66
N HIS A 20 -12.91 -9.26 14.05
CA HIS A 20 -12.55 -10.67 14.20
C HIS A 20 -12.49 -11.44 12.87
N HIS A 21 -12.82 -10.81 11.74
CA HIS A 21 -12.70 -11.43 10.43
C HIS A 21 -11.23 -11.75 10.14
N VAL A 22 -10.96 -12.96 9.66
CA VAL A 22 -9.63 -13.36 9.20
C VAL A 22 -9.57 -13.07 7.71
N LEU A 23 -8.67 -12.17 7.30
CA LEU A 23 -8.52 -11.81 5.89
C LEU A 23 -8.07 -13.01 5.07
N THR A 24 -8.72 -13.18 3.93
CA THR A 24 -8.42 -14.21 2.94
C THR A 24 -7.80 -13.58 1.70
N ASP A 25 -7.24 -14.41 0.82
CA ASP A 25 -6.73 -13.94 -0.48
C ASP A 25 -7.86 -13.32 -1.33
N GLU A 26 -9.07 -13.87 -1.24
CA GLU A 26 -10.26 -13.32 -1.92
C GLU A 26 -10.61 -11.92 -1.43
N ASP A 27 -10.48 -11.65 -0.12
CA ASP A 27 -10.65 -10.31 0.43
C ASP A 27 -9.63 -9.33 -0.18
N GLY A 28 -8.37 -9.74 -0.30
CA GLY A 28 -7.31 -8.94 -0.90
C GLY A 28 -7.58 -8.54 -2.36
N GLN A 29 -8.24 -9.40 -3.14
CA GLN A 29 -8.61 -9.13 -4.53
C GLN A 29 -9.81 -8.19 -4.68
N ARG A 30 -10.50 -7.86 -3.58
CA ARG A 30 -11.65 -6.94 -3.58
C ARG A 30 -11.27 -5.51 -3.22
N VAL A 31 -10.07 -5.29 -2.66
CA VAL A 31 -9.61 -3.96 -2.25
C VAL A 31 -9.05 -3.21 -3.45
N THR A 32 -9.77 -2.18 -3.90
CA THR A 32 -9.33 -1.31 -5.01
C THR A 32 -8.72 0.00 -4.54
N THR A 33 -9.03 0.41 -3.31
CA THR A 33 -8.61 1.69 -2.74
C THR A 33 -8.19 1.48 -1.29
N LEU A 34 -7.08 2.08 -0.87
CA LEU A 34 -6.65 2.01 0.52
C LEU A 34 -5.97 3.30 0.97
N TYR A 35 -6.42 3.82 2.13
CA TYR A 35 -5.86 5.03 2.75
C TYR A 35 -5.11 4.67 4.03
N LEU A 36 -3.78 4.84 3.99
CA LEU A 36 -2.84 4.50 5.04
C LEU A 36 -1.98 5.69 5.49
N TRP A 37 -2.42 6.92 5.21
CA TRP A 37 -1.67 8.11 5.58
C TRP A 37 -1.52 8.27 7.10
N GLY A 38 -0.36 8.75 7.55
CA GLY A 38 -0.16 9.14 8.96
C GLY A 38 -0.21 7.97 9.97
N LYS A 39 0.21 6.76 9.57
CA LYS A 39 0.07 5.54 10.41
C LYS A 39 1.39 5.02 10.98
N ASN A 40 2.50 5.77 10.82
CA ASN A 40 3.83 5.33 11.24
C ASN A 40 4.19 3.95 10.68
N ILE A 41 3.83 3.70 9.41
CA ILE A 41 4.14 2.44 8.73
C ILE A 41 5.59 2.49 8.26
N VAL A 42 6.35 1.42 8.53
CA VAL A 42 7.72 1.24 8.04
C VAL A 42 7.74 0.12 6.98
N ASP A 43 7.04 -0.98 7.25
CA ASP A 43 6.98 -2.15 6.36
C ASP A 43 5.67 -2.20 5.55
N VAL A 44 5.81 -2.08 4.23
CA VAL A 44 4.71 -2.19 3.25
C VAL A 44 4.61 -3.58 2.61
N GLY A 45 5.43 -4.54 3.02
CA GLY A 45 5.38 -5.94 2.59
C GLY A 45 3.98 -6.55 2.60
N PRO A 46 3.15 -6.34 3.64
CA PRO A 46 1.78 -6.88 3.68
C PRO A 46 0.85 -6.38 2.56
N LEU A 47 1.20 -5.31 1.84
CA LEU A 47 0.40 -4.80 0.72
C LEU A 47 0.62 -5.59 -0.57
N ALA A 48 1.71 -6.34 -0.71
CA ALA A 48 2.11 -6.96 -1.98
C ALA A 48 1.10 -7.96 -2.58
N SER A 49 0.19 -8.51 -1.76
CA SER A 49 -0.87 -9.42 -2.23
C SER A 49 -2.13 -8.71 -2.74
N LEU A 50 -2.26 -7.39 -2.55
CA LEU A 50 -3.44 -6.61 -2.94
C LEU A 50 -3.41 -6.24 -4.42
N THR A 51 -3.29 -7.23 -5.30
CA THR A 51 -3.04 -7.01 -6.74
C THR A 51 -4.18 -6.32 -7.49
N ALA A 52 -5.36 -6.19 -6.89
CA ALA A 52 -6.49 -5.43 -7.42
C ALA A 52 -6.46 -3.93 -7.05
N LEU A 53 -5.49 -3.49 -6.24
CA LEU A 53 -5.39 -2.13 -5.73
C LEU A 53 -5.09 -1.15 -6.87
N MET A 54 -5.96 -0.15 -7.03
CA MET A 54 -5.84 0.89 -8.05
C MET A 54 -5.39 2.24 -7.48
N THR A 55 -5.73 2.51 -6.22
CA THR A 55 -5.37 3.75 -5.50
C THR A 55 -4.82 3.43 -4.11
N LEU A 56 -3.63 3.95 -3.83
CA LEU A 56 -2.96 3.77 -2.53
C LEU A 56 -2.41 5.10 -2.02
N ASP A 57 -2.77 5.47 -0.79
CA ASP A 57 -2.24 6.64 -0.10
C ASP A 57 -1.41 6.21 1.11
N LEU A 58 -0.09 6.41 1.04
CA LEU A 58 0.89 6.09 2.07
C LEU A 58 1.59 7.34 2.61
N ARG A 59 1.04 8.54 2.41
CA ARG A 59 1.70 9.78 2.84
C ARG A 59 1.90 9.87 4.35
N GLY A 60 2.98 10.50 4.79
CA GLY A 60 3.21 10.74 6.23
C GLY A 60 3.46 9.45 7.00
N ASN A 61 4.29 8.56 6.45
CA ASN A 61 4.73 7.34 7.11
C ASN A 61 6.27 7.34 7.23
N GLU A 62 6.85 6.22 7.66
CA GLU A 62 8.30 6.07 7.90
C GLU A 62 8.87 5.01 6.94
N ILE A 63 8.33 4.95 5.71
CA ILE A 63 8.68 3.93 4.72
C ILE A 63 10.04 4.26 4.10
N VAL A 64 10.92 3.27 4.04
CA VAL A 64 12.23 3.36 3.38
C VAL A 64 12.30 2.50 2.12
N ASP A 65 11.70 1.30 2.19
CA ASP A 65 11.69 0.34 1.09
C ASP A 65 10.28 0.22 0.48
N VAL A 66 10.18 0.55 -0.80
CA VAL A 66 8.95 0.46 -1.61
C VAL A 66 8.98 -0.70 -2.61
N GLY A 67 10.03 -1.53 -2.60
CA GLY A 67 10.15 -2.72 -3.44
C GLY A 67 8.91 -3.63 -3.44
N PRO A 68 8.28 -3.91 -2.29
CA PRO A 68 7.05 -4.71 -2.26
C PRO A 68 5.89 -4.15 -3.10
N LEU A 69 5.82 -2.83 -3.28
CA LEU A 69 4.76 -2.17 -4.05
C LEU A 69 4.86 -2.42 -5.57
N ALA A 70 6.02 -2.87 -6.07
CA ALA A 70 6.23 -3.16 -7.50
C ALA A 70 5.31 -4.29 -8.02
N SER A 71 4.79 -5.14 -7.13
CA SER A 71 3.84 -6.22 -7.46
C SER A 71 2.42 -5.71 -7.75
N LEU A 72 2.10 -4.47 -7.38
CA LEU A 72 0.77 -3.87 -7.46
C LEU A 72 0.49 -3.30 -8.85
N THR A 73 0.53 -4.18 -9.85
CA THR A 73 0.48 -3.81 -11.28
C THR A 73 -0.82 -3.14 -11.72
N ALA A 74 -1.90 -3.24 -10.93
CA ALA A 74 -3.16 -2.52 -11.15
C ALA A 74 -3.14 -1.06 -10.65
N LEU A 75 -2.09 -0.62 -9.95
CA LEU A 75 -2.02 0.74 -9.42
C LEU A 75 -2.02 1.77 -10.54
N THR A 76 -2.90 2.75 -10.38
CA THR A 76 -3.00 3.92 -11.26
C THR A 76 -2.57 5.19 -10.53
N THR A 77 -2.68 5.20 -9.19
CA THR A 77 -2.41 6.36 -8.34
C THR A 77 -1.75 5.89 -7.04
N LEU A 78 -0.58 6.47 -6.74
CA LEU A 78 0.19 6.17 -5.53
C LEU A 78 0.73 7.46 -4.92
N TYR A 79 0.39 7.72 -3.65
CA TYR A 79 0.92 8.85 -2.89
C TYR A 79 1.92 8.38 -1.81
N LEU A 80 3.11 8.96 -1.82
CA LEU A 80 4.27 8.59 -1.00
C LEU A 80 4.97 9.77 -0.34
N TRP A 81 4.53 11.02 -0.54
CA TRP A 81 5.10 12.20 0.15
C TRP A 81 5.19 12.01 1.67
N ASP A 82 6.14 12.70 2.30
CA ASP A 82 6.41 12.60 3.73
C ASP A 82 6.72 11.16 4.17
N ASN A 83 7.67 10.52 3.47
CA ASN A 83 8.31 9.25 3.84
C ASN A 83 9.83 9.39 3.73
N GLU A 84 10.58 8.33 4.05
CA GLU A 84 12.04 8.28 4.02
C GLU A 84 12.59 7.54 2.77
N ILE A 85 11.87 7.66 1.65
CA ILE A 85 12.18 6.93 0.41
C ILE A 85 13.23 7.69 -0.40
N THR A 86 14.25 6.98 -0.88
CA THR A 86 15.30 7.57 -1.72
C THR A 86 14.81 7.83 -3.15
N HIS A 87 15.38 8.85 -3.81
CA HIS A 87 15.03 9.14 -5.21
C HIS A 87 15.23 7.95 -6.15
N SER A 88 16.29 7.15 -5.95
CA SER A 88 16.54 5.95 -6.77
C SER A 88 15.44 4.90 -6.60
N ALA A 89 14.95 4.68 -5.38
CA ALA A 89 13.86 3.74 -5.14
C ALA A 89 12.55 4.20 -5.82
N ILE A 90 12.31 5.52 -5.88
CA ILE A 90 11.17 6.08 -6.64
C ILE A 90 11.34 5.84 -8.14
N ASP A 91 12.54 6.00 -8.68
CA ASP A 91 12.81 5.76 -10.11
C ASP A 91 12.65 4.29 -10.47
N ASP A 92 13.13 3.36 -9.62
CA ASP A 92 12.90 1.93 -9.77
C ASP A 92 11.41 1.59 -9.74
N LEU A 93 10.64 2.20 -8.84
CA LEU A 93 9.20 1.99 -8.74
C LEU A 93 8.45 2.55 -9.97
N ARG A 94 8.87 3.70 -10.52
CA ARG A 94 8.33 4.24 -11.78
C ARG A 94 8.60 3.31 -12.95
N ALA A 95 9.77 2.68 -13.00
CA ALA A 95 10.11 1.69 -14.02
C ALA A 95 9.26 0.42 -13.89
N ALA A 96 8.99 -0.02 -12.66
CA ALA A 96 8.16 -1.19 -12.38
C ALA A 96 6.65 -0.94 -12.66
N LEU A 97 6.17 0.29 -12.43
CA LEU A 97 4.77 0.68 -12.56
C LEU A 97 4.59 1.83 -13.57
N PRO A 98 4.88 1.63 -14.87
CA PRO A 98 4.94 2.71 -15.86
C PRO A 98 3.60 3.40 -16.12
N GLY A 99 2.47 2.77 -15.78
CA GLY A 99 1.13 3.34 -15.86
C GLY A 99 0.65 4.04 -14.58
N CYS A 100 1.40 3.94 -13.49
CA CYS A 100 1.02 4.49 -12.19
C CYS A 100 1.51 5.93 -12.04
N ARG A 101 0.63 6.83 -11.60
CA ARG A 101 1.00 8.19 -11.19
C ARG A 101 1.54 8.14 -9.77
N ILE A 102 2.86 8.28 -9.64
CA ILE A 102 3.57 8.26 -8.37
C ILE A 102 3.86 9.69 -7.91
N TYR A 103 3.27 10.06 -6.78
CA TYR A 103 3.48 11.33 -6.07
C TYR A 103 4.41 11.07 -4.88
N ALA A 104 5.70 11.33 -5.06
CA ALA A 104 6.75 11.10 -4.06
C ALA A 104 7.69 12.32 -3.99
#